data_AF-H9G3N9-F1
#
_entry.id   AF-H9G3N9-F1
#
_cell.length_a   1.000
_cell.length_b   1.000
_cell.length_c   1.000
_cell.angle_alpha   90.00
_cell.angle_beta   90.00
_cell.angle_gamma   90.00
#
_symmetry.space_group_name_H-M   'P 1'
#
loop_
_entity.id
_entity.type
_entity.pdbx_description
1 polymer ?
#
loop_
_entity_poly.entity_id
_entity_poly.type
_entity_poly.pdbx_seq_one_letter_code
_entity_poly.pdbx_strand_id
1 'polypeptide(L)'
;MTGKLLLYLLTLCPACSLISGPSLDNDSHRPYKKRFAVKRISKRDGIICQLNMQYQFNTTTGVICCSSCNPGSVAINIGCTKTYPITKCKNCIEGKEYMDKFNHKTKCLRCNDCDKEHGLEVETNCTANQNVKCKCRPGFFCNSPPCQHCDPCDTCENGTVLEKCTETQNTKCQRREHVPWYKWALPILFVILVAVPVIFIICKRMRNNRRTYRIPPGDKNNETEPMYPDIDLTPCIPDIAEEMKLEQVMKFVRKLGVSPVCIDAVKNNNNNDVTEQKIKLLECWYQETGRKGAFKTLITTLDKLDLRATADKIQQKINPEA
;
A
#
# COMPACT_ATOMS: atom_id res chain seq x y z
N MET A 1 -5.59 -22.97 -3.40
CA MET A 1 -5.73 -24.29 -4.05
C MET A 1 -6.86 -24.22 -5.07
N THR A 2 -6.52 -24.20 -6.35
CA THR A 2 -7.24 -24.79 -7.49
C THR A 2 -6.37 -24.53 -8.72
N GLY A 3 -5.96 -25.61 -9.39
CA GLY A 3 -4.89 -25.62 -10.38
C GLY A 3 -5.29 -25.15 -11.76
N LYS A 4 -4.29 -24.68 -12.51
CA LYS A 4 -4.30 -24.64 -13.98
C LYS A 4 -2.97 -25.22 -14.47
N LEU A 5 -3.07 -26.44 -15.00
CA LEU A 5 -2.06 -27.17 -15.73
C LEU A 5 -2.14 -26.70 -17.20
N LEU A 6 -1.07 -26.13 -17.75
CA LEU A 6 -0.96 -25.84 -19.18
C LEU A 6 0.22 -26.64 -19.72
N LEU A 7 -0.12 -27.67 -20.50
CA LEU A 7 0.81 -28.56 -21.20
C LEU A 7 1.59 -27.80 -22.28
N TYR A 8 2.92 -27.92 -22.24
CA TYR A 8 3.82 -27.67 -23.36
C TYR A 8 3.92 -28.95 -24.21
N LEU A 9 3.60 -28.86 -25.51
CA LEU A 9 3.90 -29.92 -26.47
C LEU A 9 5.05 -29.46 -27.38
N LEU A 10 6.17 -30.17 -27.25
CA LEU A 10 7.30 -30.17 -28.18
C LEU A 10 7.00 -31.19 -29.29
N THR A 11 7.03 -30.77 -30.55
CA THR A 11 7.06 -31.69 -31.70
C THR A 11 8.25 -31.36 -32.59
N LEU A 12 9.22 -32.26 -32.55
CA LEU A 12 10.35 -32.40 -33.45
C LEU A 12 9.85 -32.81 -34.85
N CYS A 13 10.38 -32.20 -35.92
CA CYS A 13 10.19 -32.68 -37.29
C CYS A 13 11.56 -33.06 -37.87
N PRO A 14 11.74 -34.28 -38.42
CA PRO A 14 13.01 -34.79 -38.91
C PRO A 14 13.23 -34.46 -40.40
N ALA A 15 14.52 -34.47 -40.78
CA ALA A 15 14.99 -34.33 -42.15
C ALA A 15 14.47 -35.44 -43.08
N CYS A 16 14.21 -35.12 -44.34
CA CYS A 16 14.45 -36.04 -45.46
C CYS A 16 14.64 -35.30 -46.79
N SER A 17 15.65 -35.78 -47.51
CA SER A 17 16.20 -35.30 -48.77
C SER A 17 15.42 -35.85 -49.99
N LEU A 18 15.59 -35.23 -51.18
CA LEU A 18 16.13 -35.83 -52.42
C LEU A 18 15.64 -35.13 -53.74
N ILE A 19 16.63 -34.63 -54.51
CA ILE A 19 16.88 -34.83 -55.97
C ILE A 19 15.90 -34.19 -57.00
N SER A 20 16.30 -33.34 -57.97
CA SER A 20 17.19 -33.63 -59.14
C SER A 20 17.64 -32.35 -59.89
N GLY A 21 18.82 -32.42 -60.54
CA GLY A 21 19.58 -31.35 -61.27
C GLY A 21 19.07 -30.96 -62.68
N PRO A 22 19.91 -30.47 -63.64
CA PRO A 22 21.34 -30.73 -63.91
C PRO A 22 22.26 -29.47 -63.94
N SER A 23 23.53 -29.49 -63.52
CA SER A 23 24.78 -29.95 -64.20
C SER A 23 25.17 -29.20 -65.48
N LEU A 24 26.25 -28.41 -65.41
CA LEU A 24 27.29 -28.29 -66.46
C LEU A 24 28.63 -27.85 -65.83
N ASP A 25 29.60 -28.76 -65.97
CA ASP A 25 31.05 -28.66 -66.09
C ASP A 25 32.01 -28.26 -64.94
N ASN A 26 32.85 -29.26 -64.65
CA ASN A 26 34.16 -29.24 -63.99
C ASN A 26 35.16 -28.30 -64.69
N ASP A 27 36.01 -27.61 -63.92
CA ASP A 27 37.45 -27.90 -64.02
C ASP A 27 38.26 -27.44 -62.79
N SER A 28 39.30 -28.21 -62.49
CA SER A 28 40.11 -28.17 -61.28
C SER A 28 41.43 -27.44 -61.51
N HIS A 29 41.71 -26.36 -60.78
CA HIS A 29 43.08 -25.81 -60.66
C HIS A 29 43.41 -25.21 -59.27
N ARG A 30 44.27 -25.94 -58.55
CA ARG A 30 45.39 -25.53 -57.64
C ARG A 30 45.38 -24.11 -57.02
N PRO A 31 45.55 -23.96 -55.68
CA PRO A 31 45.65 -22.63 -55.06
C PRO A 31 47.06 -22.02 -55.23
N TYR A 32 47.14 -20.90 -55.95
CA TYR A 32 48.34 -20.08 -56.07
C TYR A 32 48.52 -19.21 -54.81
N LYS A 33 49.60 -19.45 -54.04
CA LYS A 33 50.01 -18.56 -52.92
C LYS A 33 50.56 -17.24 -53.48
N LYS A 34 49.70 -16.22 -53.57
CA LYS A 34 50.13 -14.82 -53.77
C LYS A 34 50.84 -14.33 -52.50
N ARG A 35 52.17 -14.23 -52.54
CA ARG A 35 52.94 -13.45 -51.57
C ARG A 35 52.63 -11.98 -51.81
N PHE A 36 51.73 -11.41 -51.02
CA PHE A 36 51.58 -9.96 -50.96
C PHE A 36 52.83 -9.40 -50.27
N ALA A 37 53.63 -8.65 -51.03
CA ALA A 37 54.66 -7.81 -50.45
C ALA A 37 53.96 -6.79 -49.54
N VAL A 38 54.12 -6.97 -48.23
CA VAL A 38 53.69 -5.98 -47.23
C VAL A 38 54.57 -4.75 -47.44
N LYS A 39 54.05 -3.76 -48.18
CA LYS A 39 54.61 -2.41 -48.14
C LYS A 39 54.53 -1.96 -46.67
N ARG A 40 55.69 -1.82 -46.00
CA ARG A 40 55.77 -1.08 -44.74
C ARG A 40 55.45 0.38 -45.07
N ILE A 41 54.17 0.72 -44.99
CA ILE A 41 53.77 2.11 -44.86
C ILE A 41 54.30 2.52 -43.49
N SER A 42 55.38 3.31 -43.47
CA SER A 42 55.82 4.01 -42.27
C SER A 42 54.59 4.73 -41.72
N LYS A 43 54.11 4.26 -40.56
CA LYS A 43 53.03 4.88 -39.81
C LYS A 43 53.52 6.29 -39.51
N ARG A 44 53.06 7.28 -40.28
CA ARG A 44 53.37 8.68 -40.02
C ARG A 44 52.77 8.98 -38.66
N ASP A 45 53.60 9.14 -37.63
CA ASP A 45 53.15 9.39 -36.26
C ASP A 45 52.21 10.60 -36.26
N GLY A 46 50.91 10.35 -36.09
CA GLY A 46 49.90 11.40 -36.05
C GLY A 46 50.12 12.26 -34.82
N ILE A 47 49.94 13.56 -34.95
CA ILE A 47 50.02 14.49 -33.81
C ILE A 47 48.84 14.20 -32.87
N ILE A 48 49.13 13.69 -31.68
CA ILE A 48 48.15 13.39 -30.63
C ILE A 48 48.15 14.56 -29.65
N CYS A 49 47.01 15.24 -29.53
CA CYS A 49 46.82 16.29 -28.55
C CYS A 49 46.28 15.72 -27.22
N GLN A 50 46.50 16.44 -26.12
CA GLN A 50 45.92 16.06 -24.84
C GLN A 50 44.39 16.11 -24.89
N LEU A 51 43.74 15.00 -24.50
CA LEU A 51 42.29 14.87 -24.54
C LEU A 51 41.63 15.95 -23.67
N ASN A 52 40.55 16.55 -24.20
CA ASN A 52 39.73 17.62 -23.59
C ASN A 52 40.43 18.97 -23.36
N MET A 53 41.73 19.00 -23.03
CA MET A 53 42.46 20.24 -22.75
C MET A 53 43.09 20.88 -23.99
N GLN A 54 43.25 20.12 -25.07
CA GLN A 54 43.82 20.61 -26.33
C GLN A 54 42.98 20.16 -27.53
N TYR A 55 43.12 20.87 -28.65
CA TYR A 55 42.52 20.53 -29.93
C TYR A 55 43.54 20.65 -31.06
N GLN A 56 43.32 19.89 -32.13
CA GLN A 56 44.13 19.98 -33.33
C GLN A 56 43.75 21.23 -34.13
N PHE A 57 44.75 21.98 -34.58
CA PHE A 57 44.56 23.16 -35.41
C PHE A 57 45.47 23.10 -36.65
N ASN A 58 44.91 23.40 -37.81
CA ASN A 58 45.62 23.35 -39.08
C ASN A 58 46.33 24.69 -39.33
N THR A 59 47.65 24.65 -39.50
CA THR A 59 48.46 25.80 -39.93
C THR A 59 49.05 25.55 -41.31
N THR A 60 49.59 26.59 -41.93
CA THR A 60 50.34 26.50 -43.20
C THR A 60 51.54 25.55 -43.13
N THR A 61 52.05 25.28 -41.93
CA THR A 61 53.21 24.41 -41.68
C THR A 61 52.85 23.01 -41.15
N GLY A 62 51.56 22.67 -41.13
CA GLY A 62 51.04 21.40 -40.62
C GLY A 62 50.06 21.55 -39.44
N VAL A 63 49.63 20.41 -38.89
CA VAL A 63 48.75 20.35 -37.71
C VAL A 63 49.55 20.66 -36.45
N ILE A 64 48.99 21.42 -35.53
CA ILE A 64 49.57 21.65 -34.19
C ILE A 64 48.49 21.43 -33.12
N CYS A 65 48.91 21.24 -31.87
CA CYS A 65 48.00 21.18 -30.73
C CYS A 65 47.89 22.56 -30.08
N CYS A 66 46.66 23.06 -29.95
CA CYS A 66 46.34 24.30 -29.27
C CYS A 66 45.62 24.01 -27.96
N SER A 67 45.97 24.74 -26.89
CA SER A 67 45.24 24.66 -25.62
C SER A 67 43.84 25.24 -25.77
N SER A 68 42.85 24.52 -25.27
CA SER A 68 41.46 24.97 -25.14
C SER A 68 41.32 26.04 -24.06
N CYS A 69 40.25 26.83 -24.15
CA CYS A 69 39.81 27.73 -23.09
C CYS A 69 39.19 26.96 -21.93
N ASN A 70 39.39 27.44 -20.71
CA ASN A 70 38.82 26.86 -19.50
C ASN A 70 37.29 27.02 -19.46
N PRO A 71 36.56 26.19 -18.69
CA PRO A 71 35.17 26.47 -18.33
C PRO A 71 35.04 27.91 -17.80
N GLY A 72 33.94 28.59 -18.15
CA GLY A 72 33.82 30.03 -17.90
C GLY A 72 34.29 30.93 -19.03
N SER A 73 34.92 30.38 -20.07
CA SER A 73 35.53 31.19 -21.13
C SER A 73 35.46 30.52 -22.51
N VAL A 74 35.59 31.35 -23.55
CA VAL A 74 35.55 30.96 -24.96
C VAL A 74 36.66 31.63 -25.74
N ALA A 75 37.06 31.05 -26.86
CA ALA A 75 38.10 31.60 -27.73
C ALA A 75 37.68 32.95 -28.30
N ILE A 76 38.58 33.93 -28.29
CA ILE A 76 38.40 35.18 -29.03
C ILE A 76 38.45 34.87 -30.54
N ASN A 77 39.46 34.08 -30.93
CA ASN A 77 39.64 33.53 -32.27
C ASN A 77 40.11 32.08 -32.15
N ILE A 78 39.72 31.23 -33.10
CA ILE A 78 40.15 29.83 -33.14
C ILE A 78 41.59 29.77 -33.60
N GLY A 79 42.38 28.92 -32.96
CA GLY A 79 43.76 28.63 -33.34
C GLY A 79 44.80 29.24 -32.42
N CYS A 80 46.04 28.83 -32.68
CA CYS A 80 47.22 29.22 -31.94
C CYS A 80 48.44 29.18 -32.89
N THR A 81 49.63 29.56 -32.42
CA THR A 81 50.87 29.45 -33.18
C THR A 81 51.84 28.51 -32.47
N LYS A 82 52.88 28.02 -33.17
CA LYS A 82 53.93 27.21 -32.54
C LYS A 82 54.63 27.95 -31.40
N THR A 83 54.79 29.28 -31.54
CA THR A 83 55.40 30.15 -30.53
C THR A 83 54.45 30.43 -29.36
N TYR A 84 53.14 30.43 -29.62
CA TYR A 84 52.11 30.68 -28.61
C TYR A 84 51.03 29.60 -28.71
N PRO A 85 51.21 28.42 -28.08
CA PRO A 85 50.31 27.27 -28.20
C PRO A 85 49.01 27.43 -27.41
N ILE A 86 48.74 28.61 -26.87
CA ILE A 86 47.59 28.91 -26.02
C ILE A 86 46.55 29.68 -26.84
N THR A 87 45.32 29.20 -26.87
CA THR A 87 44.21 29.96 -27.48
C THR A 87 43.91 31.19 -26.62
N LYS A 88 43.75 32.36 -27.24
CA LYS A 88 43.34 33.57 -26.50
C LYS A 88 41.85 33.46 -26.14
N CYS A 89 41.52 33.60 -24.87
CA CYS A 89 40.17 33.39 -24.35
C CYS A 89 39.55 34.69 -23.79
N LYS A 90 38.23 34.76 -23.81
CA LYS A 90 37.40 35.78 -23.14
C LYS A 90 36.38 35.08 -22.25
N ASN A 91 36.00 35.72 -21.15
CA ASN A 91 35.04 35.16 -20.20
C ASN A 91 33.61 35.25 -20.72
N CYS A 92 32.78 34.28 -20.31
CA CYS A 92 31.34 34.35 -20.45
C CYS A 92 30.75 35.39 -19.48
N ILE A 93 29.58 35.92 -19.83
CA ILE A 93 28.90 36.90 -19.00
C ILE A 93 28.21 36.19 -17.83
N GLU A 94 28.67 36.46 -16.61
CA GLU A 94 28.13 35.87 -15.38
C GLU A 94 26.60 36.04 -15.31
N GLY A 95 25.89 34.95 -15.02
CA GLY A 95 24.42 34.91 -14.91
C GLY A 95 23.65 35.03 -16.23
N LYS A 96 24.32 35.17 -17.38
CA LYS A 96 23.66 35.23 -18.71
C LYS A 96 24.16 34.17 -19.67
N GLU A 97 25.44 33.85 -19.58
CA GLU A 97 26.10 32.90 -20.46
C GLU A 97 27.01 31.97 -19.66
N TYR A 98 27.19 30.74 -20.16
CA TYR A 98 28.03 29.75 -19.53
C TYR A 98 28.83 28.91 -20.54
N MET A 99 29.86 28.24 -20.01
CA MET A 99 30.58 27.19 -20.68
C MET A 99 31.14 26.22 -19.64
N ASP A 100 30.64 24.99 -19.64
CA ASP A 100 30.89 23.98 -18.61
C ASP A 100 32.13 23.11 -18.85
N LYS A 101 32.67 23.15 -20.08
CA LYS A 101 33.78 22.31 -20.53
C LYS A 101 34.91 23.12 -21.14
N PHE A 102 36.09 22.52 -21.15
CA PHE A 102 37.20 23.00 -21.96
C PHE A 102 36.79 23.04 -23.44
N ASN A 103 37.02 24.16 -24.10
CA ASN A 103 36.48 24.38 -25.44
C ASN A 103 37.34 25.33 -26.28
N HIS A 104 37.09 25.35 -27.59
CA HIS A 104 37.64 26.33 -28.54
C HIS A 104 36.52 27.04 -29.31
N LYS A 105 35.32 27.10 -28.72
CA LYS A 105 34.17 27.81 -29.29
C LYS A 105 34.42 29.30 -29.20
N THR A 106 33.78 30.10 -30.05
CA THR A 106 33.92 31.57 -30.05
C THR A 106 32.77 32.30 -29.34
N LYS A 107 31.74 31.55 -28.95
CA LYS A 107 30.53 32.05 -28.28
C LYS A 107 30.19 31.15 -27.10
N CYS A 108 29.81 31.77 -25.99
CA CYS A 108 29.29 31.07 -24.83
C CYS A 108 27.88 30.55 -25.10
N LEU A 109 27.45 29.56 -24.32
CA LEU A 109 26.06 29.11 -24.32
C LEU A 109 25.24 30.09 -23.50
N ARG A 110 24.00 30.36 -23.87
CA ARG A 110 23.10 31.14 -23.01
C ARG A 110 22.60 30.26 -21.86
N CYS A 111 22.48 30.85 -20.68
CA CYS A 111 21.81 30.20 -19.57
C CYS A 111 20.37 29.84 -19.99
N ASN A 112 19.90 28.68 -19.58
CA ASN A 112 18.48 28.36 -19.66
C ASN A 112 17.72 29.16 -18.60
N ASP A 113 16.40 29.20 -18.73
CA ASP A 113 15.49 29.76 -17.73
C ASP A 113 14.65 28.64 -17.11
N CYS A 114 14.42 28.71 -15.80
CA CYS A 114 13.51 27.79 -15.12
C CYS A 114 12.09 28.37 -15.18
N ASP A 115 11.31 27.91 -16.16
CA ASP A 115 10.00 28.44 -16.45
C ASP A 115 9.00 28.17 -15.32
N LYS A 116 8.51 29.27 -14.74
CA LYS A 116 7.56 29.26 -13.64
C LYS A 116 6.21 28.65 -14.02
N GLU A 117 5.80 28.84 -15.27
CA GLU A 117 4.51 28.35 -15.81
C GLU A 117 4.55 26.83 -15.98
N HIS A 118 5.73 26.26 -16.17
CA HIS A 118 5.96 24.82 -16.26
C HIS A 118 6.21 24.16 -14.89
N GLY A 119 5.92 24.85 -13.79
CA GLY A 119 6.11 24.32 -12.44
C GLY A 119 7.57 24.22 -11.99
N LEU A 120 8.51 24.90 -12.68
CA LEU A 120 9.94 24.85 -12.36
C LEU A 120 10.40 26.03 -11.49
N GLU A 121 11.39 25.78 -10.66
CA GLU A 121 12.14 26.80 -9.92
C GLU A 121 13.65 26.58 -9.99
N VAL A 122 14.41 27.63 -9.70
CA VAL A 122 15.87 27.57 -9.73
C VAL A 122 16.37 26.80 -8.51
N GLU A 123 17.07 25.71 -8.75
CA GLU A 123 17.82 24.98 -7.73
C GLU A 123 19.22 25.59 -7.56
N THR A 124 19.92 25.79 -8.68
CA THR A 124 21.26 26.38 -8.71
C THR A 124 21.33 27.44 -9.79
N ASN A 125 21.81 28.64 -9.42
CA ASN A 125 21.95 29.76 -10.33
C ASN A 125 22.97 29.46 -11.45
N CYS A 126 22.71 30.03 -12.62
CA CYS A 126 23.68 30.03 -13.71
C CYS A 126 24.91 30.87 -13.35
N THR A 127 26.10 30.37 -13.69
CA THR A 127 27.38 31.07 -13.55
C THR A 127 28.14 30.98 -14.88
N ALA A 128 29.27 31.67 -15.02
CA ALA A 128 30.07 31.55 -16.25
C ALA A 128 30.47 30.10 -16.57
N ASN A 129 30.63 29.22 -15.58
CA ASN A 129 31.09 27.84 -15.77
C ASN A 129 29.99 26.77 -15.61
N GLN A 130 28.74 27.13 -15.35
CA GLN A 130 27.66 26.15 -15.24
C GLN A 130 26.32 26.74 -15.69
N ASN A 131 25.48 25.92 -16.33
CA ASN A 131 24.12 26.31 -16.63
C ASN A 131 23.28 26.41 -15.34
N VAL A 132 22.14 27.10 -15.41
CA VAL A 132 21.11 26.99 -14.38
C VAL A 132 20.71 25.52 -14.21
N LYS A 133 20.45 25.10 -12.97
CA LYS A 133 19.76 23.85 -12.67
C LYS A 133 18.36 24.16 -12.18
N CYS A 134 17.38 23.53 -12.80
CA CYS A 134 15.98 23.67 -12.46
C CYS A 134 15.50 22.43 -11.71
N LYS A 135 14.60 22.65 -10.77
CA LYS A 135 13.87 21.59 -10.07
C LYS A 135 12.38 21.88 -10.08
N CYS A 136 11.57 20.87 -9.79
CA CYS A 136 10.13 21.08 -9.63
C CYS A 136 9.85 21.89 -8.36
N ARG A 137 8.88 22.81 -8.46
CA ARG A 137 8.40 23.58 -7.32
C ARG A 137 7.77 22.69 -6.26
N PRO A 138 7.69 23.16 -5.00
CA PRO A 138 6.87 22.51 -4.00
C PRO A 138 5.45 22.29 -4.49
N GLY A 139 4.96 21.04 -4.41
CA GLY A 139 3.64 20.67 -4.91
C GLY A 139 3.58 20.29 -6.40
N PHE A 140 4.74 20.17 -7.07
CA PHE A 140 4.85 19.66 -8.43
C PHE A 140 5.84 18.50 -8.50
N PHE A 141 5.68 17.62 -9.49
CA PHE A 141 6.55 16.46 -9.72
C PHE A 141 6.78 16.22 -11.21
N CYS A 142 7.84 15.49 -11.55
CA CYS A 142 7.99 14.94 -12.90
C CYS A 142 8.67 13.56 -12.87
N ASN A 143 8.07 12.59 -13.56
CA ASN A 143 8.51 11.19 -13.49
C ASN A 143 9.79 10.89 -14.29
N SER A 144 10.23 11.80 -15.16
CA SER A 144 11.37 11.58 -16.06
C SER A 144 12.37 12.74 -16.03
N PRO A 145 13.38 12.68 -15.14
CA PRO A 145 14.47 13.64 -15.14
C PRO A 145 15.35 13.49 -16.42
N PRO A 146 15.90 14.59 -16.97
CA PRO A 146 15.78 15.97 -16.53
C PRO A 146 14.42 16.59 -16.90
N CYS A 147 13.77 17.20 -15.92
CA CYS A 147 12.41 17.71 -16.06
C CYS A 147 12.39 19.05 -16.84
N GLN A 148 11.62 19.09 -17.93
CA GLN A 148 11.32 20.31 -18.69
C GLN A 148 9.94 20.89 -18.34
N HIS A 149 9.11 20.08 -17.69
CA HIS A 149 7.78 20.40 -17.22
C HIS A 149 7.51 19.58 -15.97
N CYS A 150 6.85 20.18 -14.98
CA CYS A 150 6.42 19.50 -13.77
C CYS A 150 4.91 19.59 -13.66
N ASP A 151 4.28 18.45 -13.38
CA ASP A 151 2.85 18.32 -13.16
C ASP A 151 2.50 18.61 -11.69
N PRO A 152 1.35 19.22 -11.39
CA PRO A 152 0.91 19.41 -10.02
C PRO A 152 0.66 18.05 -9.35
N CYS A 153 1.04 17.93 -8.09
CA CYS A 153 0.81 16.72 -7.30
C CYS A 153 -0.69 16.50 -7.05
N ASP A 154 -1.11 15.24 -7.07
CA ASP A 154 -2.49 14.86 -6.73
C ASP A 154 -2.79 15.11 -5.26
N THR A 155 -4.01 15.58 -4.99
CA THR A 155 -4.58 15.68 -3.64
C THR A 155 -5.53 14.51 -3.39
N CYS A 156 -5.31 13.76 -2.32
CA CYS A 156 -6.16 12.62 -1.99
C CYS A 156 -7.50 13.09 -1.39
N GLU A 157 -8.62 12.80 -2.06
CA GLU A 157 -9.98 13.21 -1.65
C GLU A 157 -10.34 12.81 -0.20
N ASN A 158 -9.93 11.62 0.25
CA ASN A 158 -10.19 11.13 1.62
C ASN A 158 -9.07 11.49 2.63
N GLY A 159 -8.10 12.32 2.24
CA GLY A 159 -6.98 12.74 3.09
C GLY A 159 -5.94 11.65 3.39
N THR A 160 -6.13 10.40 2.94
CA THR A 160 -5.19 9.31 3.21
C THR A 160 -4.11 9.21 2.14
N VAL A 161 -2.95 9.79 2.43
CA VAL A 161 -1.73 9.75 1.62
C VAL A 161 -0.90 8.53 2.01
N LEU A 162 -0.61 7.65 1.06
CA LEU A 162 0.31 6.51 1.25
C LEU A 162 1.76 6.95 1.08
N GLU A 163 2.04 7.67 0.00
CA GLU A 163 3.35 8.24 -0.28
C GLU A 163 3.17 9.72 -0.61
N LYS A 164 3.97 10.55 0.06
CA LYS A 164 3.96 12.00 -0.17
C LYS A 164 4.56 12.32 -1.54
N CYS A 165 4.06 13.38 -2.16
CA CYS A 165 4.67 13.88 -3.39
C CYS A 165 6.13 14.28 -3.17
N THR A 166 6.94 14.04 -4.20
CA THR A 166 8.35 14.44 -4.29
C THR A 166 8.59 15.07 -5.65
N GLU A 167 9.75 15.71 -5.83
CA GLU A 167 10.10 16.35 -7.11
C GLU A 167 10.07 15.39 -8.32
N THR A 168 10.19 14.07 -8.09
CA THR A 168 10.19 13.05 -9.15
C THR A 168 9.04 12.05 -9.10
N GLN A 169 8.15 12.14 -8.12
CA GLN A 169 7.07 11.17 -7.93
C GLN A 169 5.81 11.85 -7.40
N ASN A 170 4.68 11.54 -8.02
CA ASN A 170 3.38 12.02 -7.58
C ASN A 170 2.99 11.48 -6.19
N THR A 171 2.05 12.15 -5.54
CA THR A 171 1.33 11.61 -4.39
C THR A 171 0.68 10.27 -4.73
N LYS A 172 0.86 9.25 -3.89
CA LYS A 172 0.07 8.01 -3.97
C LYS A 172 -1.04 8.02 -2.93
N CYS A 173 -2.28 7.91 -3.39
CA CYS A 173 -3.46 7.90 -2.54
C CYS A 173 -3.92 6.48 -2.21
N GLN A 174 -4.45 6.28 -1.00
CA GLN A 174 -5.09 5.02 -0.65
C GLN A 174 -6.42 4.88 -1.39
N ARG A 175 -6.48 3.97 -2.36
CA ARG A 175 -7.74 3.59 -2.99
C ARG A 175 -8.49 2.66 -2.05
N ARG A 176 -9.65 3.06 -1.55
CA ARG A 176 -10.57 2.13 -0.88
C ARG A 176 -11.18 1.25 -1.96
N GLU A 177 -10.84 -0.03 -1.99
CA GLU A 177 -11.61 -0.97 -2.80
C GLU A 177 -13.01 -1.06 -2.20
N HIS A 178 -13.99 -0.53 -2.93
CA HIS A 178 -15.39 -0.74 -2.60
C HIS A 178 -15.71 -2.19 -2.94
N VAL A 179 -15.45 -3.11 -2.00
CA VAL A 179 -15.73 -4.53 -2.18
C VAL A 179 -17.25 -4.65 -2.29
N PRO A 180 -17.79 -5.02 -3.47
CA PRO A 180 -19.23 -5.02 -3.64
C PRO A 180 -19.90 -5.95 -2.63
N TRP A 181 -21.02 -5.54 -2.04
CA TRP A 181 -21.71 -6.27 -0.98
C TRP A 181 -22.02 -7.74 -1.36
N TYR A 182 -22.22 -8.02 -2.65
CA TYR A 182 -22.47 -9.38 -3.15
C TYR A 182 -21.30 -10.36 -2.91
N LYS A 183 -20.06 -9.86 -2.73
CA LYS A 183 -18.91 -10.69 -2.36
C LYS A 183 -19.01 -11.23 -0.93
N TRP A 184 -19.69 -10.52 -0.03
CA TRP A 184 -20.01 -11.02 1.30
C TRP A 184 -21.33 -11.80 1.32
N ALA A 185 -22.27 -11.49 0.42
CA ALA A 185 -23.56 -12.18 0.35
C ALA A 185 -23.44 -13.65 -0.06
N LEU A 186 -22.57 -14.00 -1.03
CA LEU A 186 -22.36 -15.37 -1.49
C LEU A 186 -21.87 -16.35 -0.40
N PRO A 187 -20.81 -16.04 0.38
CA PRO A 187 -20.38 -16.92 1.47
C PRO A 187 -21.43 -16.98 2.60
N ILE A 188 -22.12 -15.88 2.91
CA ILE A 188 -23.20 -15.88 3.91
C ILE A 188 -24.35 -16.79 3.46
N LEU A 189 -24.76 -16.71 2.19
CA LEU A 189 -25.80 -17.57 1.62
C LEU A 189 -25.40 -19.05 1.67
N PHE A 190 -24.15 -19.37 1.34
CA PHE A 190 -23.64 -20.73 1.43
C PHE A 190 -23.63 -21.26 2.87
N VAL A 191 -23.22 -20.43 3.84
CA VAL A 191 -23.26 -20.79 5.26
C VAL A 191 -24.69 -21.06 5.72
N ILE A 192 -25.67 -20.24 5.31
CA ILE A 192 -27.08 -20.46 5.65
C ILE A 192 -27.59 -21.77 5.02
N LEU A 193 -27.27 -22.03 3.75
CA LEU A 193 -27.68 -23.24 3.04
C LEU A 193 -27.09 -24.52 3.63
N VAL A 194 -25.93 -24.46 4.30
CA VAL A 194 -25.31 -25.63 4.95
C VAL A 194 -25.70 -25.73 6.42
N ALA A 195 -25.70 -24.60 7.15
CA ALA A 195 -26.00 -24.57 8.58
C ALA A 195 -27.47 -24.90 8.87
N VAL A 196 -28.42 -24.39 8.09
CA VAL A 196 -29.85 -24.64 8.34
C VAL A 196 -30.21 -26.14 8.23
N PRO A 197 -29.79 -26.89 7.18
CA PRO A 197 -30.01 -28.33 7.13
C PRO A 197 -29.29 -29.09 8.24
N VAL A 198 -28.05 -28.72 8.57
CA VAL A 198 -27.28 -29.38 9.64
C VAL A 198 -27.95 -29.16 10.99
N ILE A 199 -28.36 -27.93 11.30
CA ILE A 199 -29.12 -27.59 12.51
C ILE A 199 -30.45 -28.35 12.52
N PHE A 200 -31.17 -28.40 11.39
CA PHE A 200 -32.42 -29.14 11.28
C PHE A 200 -32.22 -30.65 11.56
N ILE A 201 -31.15 -31.25 11.02
CA ILE A 201 -30.79 -32.65 11.26
C ILE A 201 -30.44 -32.88 12.74
N ILE A 202 -29.64 -31.99 13.35
CA ILE A 202 -29.28 -32.07 14.77
C ILE A 202 -30.53 -31.93 15.64
N CYS A 203 -31.39 -30.94 15.38
CA CYS A 203 -32.66 -30.74 16.10
C CYS A 203 -33.60 -31.94 15.94
N LYS A 204 -33.69 -32.53 14.74
CA LYS A 204 -34.48 -33.74 14.50
C LYS A 204 -33.90 -34.95 15.22
N ARG A 205 -32.58 -35.10 15.27
CA ARG A 205 -31.87 -36.16 16.01
C ARG A 205 -32.06 -36.02 17.52
N MET A 206 -31.97 -34.80 18.05
CA MET A 206 -32.26 -34.51 19.46
C MET A 206 -33.72 -34.77 19.81
N ARG A 207 -34.67 -34.43 18.92
CA ARG A 207 -36.11 -34.71 19.11
C ARG A 207 -36.44 -36.19 19.02
N ASN A 208 -35.75 -36.94 18.15
CA ASN A 208 -35.91 -38.39 18.05
C ASN A 208 -35.28 -39.12 19.25
N ASN A 209 -34.13 -38.66 19.73
CA ASN A 209 -33.49 -39.21 20.94
C ASN A 209 -34.35 -38.95 22.20
N ARG A 210 -35.08 -37.83 22.25
CA ARG A 210 -36.12 -37.59 23.27
C ARG A 210 -37.33 -38.55 23.17
N ARG A 211 -37.56 -39.23 22.04
CA ARG A 211 -38.63 -40.24 21.89
C ARG A 211 -38.22 -41.63 22.41
N THR A 212 -36.93 -41.94 22.48
CA THR A 212 -36.41 -43.23 22.94
C THR A 212 -36.08 -43.28 24.44
N TYR A 213 -36.07 -42.14 25.13
CA TYR A 213 -36.05 -42.09 26.60
C TYR A 213 -37.46 -41.80 27.13
N ARG A 214 -38.36 -42.78 27.01
CA ARG A 214 -39.62 -42.78 27.78
C ARG A 214 -39.29 -43.26 29.20
N ILE A 215 -39.37 -42.35 30.15
CA ILE A 215 -39.44 -42.63 31.59
C ILE A 215 -40.68 -43.55 31.83
N PRO A 216 -40.61 -44.58 32.69
CA PRO A 216 -41.76 -45.44 33.01
C PRO A 216 -42.89 -44.62 33.67
N PRO A 217 -44.16 -45.04 33.59
CA PRO A 217 -45.26 -44.27 34.14
C PRO A 217 -45.24 -44.39 35.67
N GLY A 218 -44.65 -43.38 36.33
CA GLY A 218 -44.70 -43.17 37.76
C GLY A 218 -45.54 -41.94 38.06
N ASP A 219 -46.77 -42.22 38.47
CA ASP A 219 -47.69 -41.42 39.28
C ASP A 219 -48.09 -39.99 38.84
N LYS A 220 -49.40 -39.82 38.63
CA LYS A 220 -50.03 -38.52 38.42
C LYS A 220 -50.30 -37.90 39.79
N ASN A 221 -49.30 -37.26 40.37
CA ASN A 221 -49.52 -36.34 41.48
C ASN A 221 -49.01 -34.95 41.09
N ASN A 222 -49.98 -34.05 40.95
CA ASN A 222 -49.92 -32.59 40.91
C ASN A 222 -48.56 -31.96 41.28
N GLU A 223 -47.91 -31.28 40.33
CA GLU A 223 -46.81 -30.33 40.64
C GLU A 223 -46.71 -29.24 39.55
N THR A 224 -47.48 -28.17 39.79
CA THR A 224 -47.06 -26.76 39.83
C THR A 224 -45.90 -26.34 38.90
N GLU A 225 -46.22 -25.59 37.84
CA GLU A 225 -45.26 -24.66 37.20
C GLU A 225 -44.59 -23.85 38.32
N PRO A 226 -43.23 -23.75 38.40
CA PRO A 226 -42.60 -22.98 39.45
C PRO A 226 -43.11 -21.54 39.36
N MET A 227 -44.03 -21.20 40.25
CA MET A 227 -44.60 -19.88 40.39
C MET A 227 -43.51 -19.04 41.04
N TYR A 228 -42.65 -18.46 40.22
CA TYR A 228 -41.71 -17.45 40.67
C TYR A 228 -42.54 -16.29 41.25
N PRO A 229 -42.39 -15.96 42.55
CA PRO A 229 -43.14 -14.85 43.12
C PRO A 229 -42.71 -13.54 42.44
N ASP A 230 -43.61 -12.56 42.41
CA ASP A 230 -43.26 -11.18 42.03
C ASP A 230 -42.43 -10.57 43.16
N ILE A 231 -41.12 -10.89 43.18
CA ILE A 231 -40.18 -10.45 44.21
C ILE A 231 -39.63 -9.08 43.83
N ASP A 232 -39.65 -8.15 44.79
CA ASP A 232 -38.99 -6.86 44.64
C ASP A 232 -37.47 -7.08 44.61
N LEU A 233 -36.83 -6.83 43.47
CA LEU A 233 -35.39 -7.03 43.28
C LEU A 233 -34.58 -5.83 43.78
N THR A 234 -35.22 -4.70 44.12
CA THR A 234 -34.56 -3.48 44.60
C THR A 234 -33.53 -3.76 45.72
N PRO A 235 -33.82 -4.60 46.74
CA PRO A 235 -32.86 -4.90 47.80
C PRO A 235 -31.68 -5.77 47.34
N CYS A 236 -31.84 -6.51 46.24
CA CYS A 236 -30.85 -7.48 45.74
C CYS A 236 -29.97 -6.90 44.62
N ILE A 237 -30.32 -5.73 44.05
CA ILE A 237 -29.56 -5.10 42.96
C ILE A 237 -28.08 -4.85 43.32
N PRO A 238 -27.73 -4.35 44.53
CA PRO A 238 -26.34 -4.16 44.92
C PRO A 238 -25.53 -5.46 44.96
N ASP A 239 -26.13 -6.53 45.48
CA ASP A 239 -25.51 -7.86 45.54
C ASP A 239 -25.28 -8.45 44.14
N ILE A 240 -26.24 -8.27 43.24
CA ILE A 240 -26.12 -8.68 41.82
C ILE A 240 -25.02 -7.88 41.15
N ALA A 241 -24.94 -6.58 41.43
CA ALA A 241 -23.90 -5.70 40.91
C ALA A 241 -22.50 -6.13 41.39
N GLU A 242 -22.35 -6.60 42.63
CA GLU A 242 -21.08 -7.08 43.18
C GLU A 242 -20.59 -8.35 42.48
N GLU A 243 -21.48 -9.31 42.25
CA GLU A 243 -21.17 -10.61 41.63
C GLU A 243 -20.87 -10.52 40.11
N MET A 244 -21.22 -9.41 39.47
CA MET A 244 -21.03 -9.20 38.03
C MET A 244 -19.88 -8.23 37.72
N LYS A 245 -19.13 -8.51 36.64
CA LYS A 245 -18.18 -7.55 36.06
C LYS A 245 -18.94 -6.44 35.32
N LEU A 246 -18.39 -5.23 35.25
CA LEU A 246 -19.02 -4.08 34.56
C LEU A 246 -19.37 -4.43 33.09
N GLU A 247 -18.49 -5.12 32.38
CA GLU A 247 -18.75 -5.57 31.00
C GLU A 247 -19.94 -6.55 30.89
N GLN A 248 -20.13 -7.39 31.92
CA GLN A 248 -21.24 -8.35 31.97
C GLN A 248 -22.54 -7.62 32.28
N VAL A 249 -22.53 -6.65 33.19
CA VAL A 249 -23.67 -5.77 33.45
C VAL A 249 -24.08 -5.00 32.19
N MET A 250 -23.10 -4.43 31.47
CA MET A 250 -23.37 -3.73 30.20
C MET A 250 -23.96 -4.65 29.13
N LYS A 251 -23.48 -5.89 29.00
CA LYS A 251 -24.06 -6.88 28.07
C LYS A 251 -25.46 -7.30 28.51
N PHE A 252 -25.69 -7.44 29.81
CA PHE A 252 -26.96 -7.79 30.41
C PHE A 252 -28.03 -6.72 30.13
N VAL A 253 -27.78 -5.45 30.47
CA VAL A 253 -28.74 -4.36 30.25
C VAL A 253 -29.05 -4.13 28.77
N ARG A 254 -28.05 -4.25 27.89
CA ARG A 254 -28.25 -4.17 26.43
C ARG A 254 -29.14 -5.29 25.90
N LYS A 255 -28.96 -6.52 26.41
CA LYS A 255 -29.75 -7.69 25.99
C LYS A 255 -31.21 -7.60 26.47
N LEU A 256 -31.45 -6.86 27.54
CA LEU A 256 -32.77 -6.60 28.09
C LEU A 256 -33.45 -5.37 27.50
N GLY A 257 -32.80 -4.71 26.53
CA GLY A 257 -33.39 -3.60 25.79
C GLY A 257 -33.43 -2.27 26.56
N VAL A 258 -32.57 -2.10 27.56
CA VAL A 258 -32.47 -0.82 28.30
C VAL A 258 -32.15 0.31 27.34
N SER A 259 -32.85 1.43 27.49
CA SER A 259 -32.68 2.62 26.67
C SER A 259 -31.22 3.07 26.60
N PRO A 260 -30.67 3.35 25.41
CA PRO A 260 -29.34 3.94 25.26
C PRO A 260 -29.18 5.25 26.05
N VAL A 261 -30.27 6.00 26.22
CA VAL A 261 -30.31 7.25 26.99
C VAL A 261 -30.04 6.98 28.48
N CYS A 262 -30.59 5.91 29.05
CA CYS A 262 -30.33 5.52 30.45
C CYS A 262 -28.87 5.08 30.62
N ILE A 263 -28.35 4.28 29.67
CA ILE A 263 -26.98 3.77 29.70
C ILE A 263 -25.96 4.92 29.63
N ASP A 264 -26.17 5.88 28.73
CA ASP A 264 -25.26 7.02 28.54
C ASP A 264 -25.33 8.01 29.72
N ALA A 265 -26.51 8.24 30.29
CA ALA A 265 -26.68 9.06 31.48
C ALA A 265 -25.95 8.47 32.71
N VAL A 266 -26.07 7.15 32.93
CA VAL A 266 -25.37 6.47 34.04
C VAL A 266 -23.85 6.51 33.85
N LYS A 267 -23.38 6.32 32.62
CA LYS A 267 -21.95 6.35 32.31
C LYS A 267 -21.31 7.73 32.54
N ASN A 268 -22.04 8.81 32.23
CA ASN A 268 -21.53 10.17 32.40
C ASN A 268 -21.57 10.65 33.86
N ASN A 269 -22.61 10.29 34.62
CA ASN A 269 -22.80 10.81 35.99
C ASN A 269 -21.92 10.11 37.04
N ASN A 270 -21.46 8.88 36.79
CA ASN A 270 -20.74 8.07 37.77
C ASN A 270 -19.34 7.66 37.28
N ASN A 271 -18.68 8.44 36.41
CA ASN A 271 -17.49 8.00 35.65
C ASN A 271 -16.32 7.44 36.50
N ASN A 272 -16.24 7.79 37.79
CA ASN A 272 -15.17 7.41 38.71
C ASN A 272 -15.51 6.26 39.67
N ASP A 273 -16.77 5.80 39.74
CA ASP A 273 -17.19 4.69 40.62
C ASP A 273 -17.81 3.54 39.80
N VAL A 274 -17.03 2.47 39.62
CA VAL A 274 -17.44 1.28 38.87
C VAL A 274 -18.55 0.50 39.57
N THR A 275 -18.59 0.52 40.91
CA THR A 275 -19.63 -0.19 41.69
C THR A 275 -20.96 0.55 41.55
N GLU A 276 -20.94 1.88 41.70
CA GLU A 276 -22.13 2.70 41.54
C GLU A 276 -22.64 2.70 40.09
N GLN A 277 -21.75 2.62 39.09
CA GLN A 277 -22.13 2.40 37.70
C GLN A 277 -22.90 1.09 37.51
N LYS A 278 -22.41 -0.03 38.07
CA LYS A 278 -23.07 -1.34 37.94
C LYS A 278 -24.47 -1.33 38.58
N ILE A 279 -24.60 -0.72 39.77
CA ILE A 279 -25.87 -0.60 40.48
C ILE A 279 -26.87 0.22 39.69
N LYS A 280 -26.51 1.45 39.27
CA LYS A 280 -27.43 2.32 38.52
C LYS A 280 -27.85 1.75 37.17
N LEU A 281 -26.99 0.97 36.50
CA LEU A 281 -27.36 0.27 35.27
C LEU A 281 -28.43 -0.80 35.51
N LEU A 282 -28.32 -1.57 36.60
CA LEU A 282 -29.30 -2.57 36.98
C LEU A 282 -30.59 -1.94 37.51
N GLU A 283 -30.51 -0.78 38.18
CA GLU A 283 -31.69 0.02 38.54
C GLU A 283 -32.42 0.54 37.30
N CYS A 284 -31.72 1.15 36.34
CA CYS A 284 -32.27 1.56 35.03
C CYS A 284 -33.05 0.39 34.40
N TRP A 285 -32.46 -0.80 34.37
CA TRP A 285 -33.11 -2.00 33.85
C TRP A 285 -34.37 -2.37 34.63
N TYR A 286 -34.30 -2.40 35.96
CA TYR A 286 -35.41 -2.81 36.81
C TYR A 286 -36.60 -1.85 36.73
N GLN A 287 -36.34 -0.54 36.62
CA GLN A 287 -37.36 0.49 36.42
C GLN A 287 -38.04 0.38 35.05
N GLU A 288 -37.27 0.13 33.97
CA GLU A 288 -37.82 0.03 32.61
C GLU A 288 -38.59 -1.29 32.36
N THR A 289 -38.18 -2.39 32.98
CA THR A 289 -38.79 -3.73 32.76
C THR A 289 -40.09 -3.92 33.56
N GLY A 290 -40.26 -3.19 34.66
CA GLY A 290 -41.39 -3.33 35.57
C GLY A 290 -41.26 -4.55 36.49
N ARG A 291 -41.98 -4.53 37.63
CA ARG A 291 -41.80 -5.51 38.72
C ARG A 291 -42.24 -6.94 38.37
N LYS A 292 -43.24 -7.10 37.49
CA LYS A 292 -43.85 -8.40 37.18
C LYS A 292 -42.96 -9.26 36.31
N GLY A 293 -42.57 -10.44 36.79
CA GLY A 293 -41.72 -11.38 36.05
C GLY A 293 -40.26 -10.94 35.86
N ALA A 294 -39.81 -9.86 36.52
CA ALA A 294 -38.43 -9.38 36.44
C ALA A 294 -37.43 -10.44 36.91
N PHE A 295 -37.77 -11.20 37.97
CA PHE A 295 -36.92 -12.27 38.48
C PHE A 295 -36.77 -13.43 37.48
N LYS A 296 -37.86 -13.87 36.86
CA LYS A 296 -37.82 -14.88 35.78
C LYS A 296 -36.95 -14.41 34.62
N THR A 297 -37.07 -13.14 34.24
CA THR A 297 -36.28 -12.51 33.17
C THR A 297 -34.80 -12.41 33.52
N LEU A 298 -34.48 -12.06 34.77
CA LEU A 298 -33.11 -12.01 35.31
C LEU A 298 -32.44 -13.38 35.18
N ILE A 299 -33.03 -14.42 35.79
CA ILE A 299 -32.47 -15.79 35.80
C ILE A 299 -32.33 -16.33 34.38
N THR A 300 -33.37 -16.19 33.55
CA THR A 300 -33.33 -16.68 32.15
C THR A 300 -32.25 -15.96 31.34
N THR A 301 -31.97 -14.70 31.63
CA THR A 301 -30.98 -13.91 30.89
C THR A 301 -29.56 -14.17 31.37
N LEU A 302 -29.36 -14.39 32.66
CA LEU A 302 -28.08 -14.82 33.24
C LEU A 302 -27.65 -16.19 32.71
N ASP A 303 -28.56 -17.17 32.63
CA ASP A 303 -28.26 -18.48 32.03
C ASP A 303 -27.87 -18.35 30.54
N LYS A 304 -28.56 -17.49 29.79
CA LYS A 304 -28.22 -17.16 28.39
C LYS A 304 -26.91 -16.38 28.22
N LEU A 305 -26.30 -15.87 29.29
CA LEU A 305 -25.00 -15.19 29.28
C LEU A 305 -23.88 -16.07 29.84
N ASP A 306 -24.15 -17.36 30.05
CA ASP A 306 -23.24 -18.34 30.66
C ASP A 306 -22.82 -17.95 32.11
N LEU A 307 -23.69 -17.20 32.79
CA LEU A 307 -23.52 -16.73 34.17
C LEU A 307 -24.30 -17.61 35.17
N ARG A 308 -24.24 -18.94 34.98
CA ARG A 308 -25.03 -19.92 35.77
C ARG A 308 -24.73 -19.85 37.26
N ALA A 309 -23.45 -19.78 37.63
CA ALA A 309 -23.05 -19.67 39.03
C ALA A 309 -23.61 -18.41 39.73
N THR A 310 -23.73 -17.29 38.98
CA THR A 310 -24.36 -16.07 39.48
C THR A 310 -25.87 -16.23 39.61
N ALA A 311 -26.52 -16.88 38.64
CA ALA A 311 -27.96 -17.16 38.70
C ALA A 311 -28.32 -18.08 39.88
N ASP A 312 -27.56 -19.16 40.09
CA ASP A 312 -27.78 -20.11 41.18
C ASP A 312 -27.60 -19.45 42.56
N LYS A 313 -26.56 -18.61 42.73
CA LYS A 313 -26.35 -17.81 43.95
C LYS A 313 -27.49 -16.83 44.22
N ILE A 314 -28.00 -16.15 43.19
CA ILE A 314 -29.12 -15.21 43.31
C ILE A 314 -30.40 -15.96 43.69
N GLN A 315 -30.62 -17.15 43.11
CA GLN A 315 -31.75 -18.02 43.49
C GLN A 315 -31.66 -18.48 44.94
N GLN A 316 -30.46 -18.88 45.41
CA GLN A 316 -30.23 -19.26 46.82
C GLN A 316 -30.44 -18.10 47.80
N LYS A 317 -30.04 -16.86 47.43
CA LYS A 317 -30.26 -15.69 48.28
C LYS A 317 -31.73 -15.30 48.41
N ILE A 318 -32.51 -15.54 47.36
CA ILE A 318 -33.91 -15.13 47.28
C ILE A 318 -34.85 -16.21 47.81
N ASN A 319 -34.46 -17.49 47.73
CA ASN A 319 -35.18 -18.61 48.33
C ASN A 319 -34.20 -19.47 49.14
N PRO A 320 -33.89 -19.11 50.40
CA PRO A 320 -32.91 -19.81 51.22
C PRO A 320 -33.36 -21.20 51.71
N GLU A 321 -34.59 -21.62 51.41
CA GLU A 321 -35.14 -22.95 51.73
C GLU A 321 -35.60 -23.68 50.45
N ALA A 322 -34.64 -24.30 49.76
CA ALA A 322 -34.85 -25.42 48.83
C ALA A 322 -33.65 -26.37 48.90
#